data_AF-A0AA46QSI5-F1
#
_entry.id   AF-A0AA46QSI5-F1
#
_cell.length_a   1.000
_cell.length_b   1.000
_cell.length_c   1.000
_cell.angle_alpha   90.00
_cell.angle_beta   90.00
_cell.angle_gamma   90.00
#
_symmetry.space_group_name_H-M   'P 1'
#
loop_
_entity.id
_entity.type
_entity.pdbx_description
1 polymer ?
#
loop_
_entity_poly.entity_id
_entity_poly.type
_entity_poly.pdbx_seq_one_letter_code
_entity_poly.pdbx_strand_id
1 'polypeptide(L)'
;MATEVDNILEWAKVLIPIATAIGAAIVSYRSAVKKFAQTTKDSDKSIFVTTVTQERAIWRSELREQIALYTKLAYGFLDGAGDISELTYHKTHLLMRINPLARKPTSKHEKDHAFYRAVVSVYSLCEKPQVSNVKLKVALNKLEQSGQELLNQEWKKSKNEAETGCLS
;
A
#
# COMPACT_ATOMS: atom_id res chain seq x y z
N MET A 1 -11.27 39.19 66.90
CA MET A 1 -10.51 39.22 65.63
C MET A 1 -9.36 38.21 65.61
N ALA A 2 -8.58 38.00 66.70
CA ALA A 2 -7.50 37.00 66.70
C ALA A 2 -7.98 35.54 66.55
N THR A 3 -9.06 35.16 67.24
CA THR A 3 -9.59 33.77 67.28
C THR A 3 -10.23 33.29 65.97
N GLU A 4 -10.67 34.21 65.11
CA GLU A 4 -11.29 33.90 63.82
C GLU A 4 -10.23 33.67 62.73
N VAL A 5 -9.14 34.45 62.80
CA VAL A 5 -7.97 34.30 61.92
C VAL A 5 -7.25 32.98 62.17
N ASP A 6 -7.11 32.55 63.43
CA ASP A 6 -6.50 31.27 63.78
C ASP A 6 -7.31 30.06 63.29
N ASN A 7 -8.65 30.15 63.33
CA ASN A 7 -9.52 29.11 62.79
C ASN A 7 -9.43 29.01 61.26
N ILE A 8 -9.38 30.14 60.55
CA ILE A 8 -9.20 30.18 59.09
C ILE A 8 -7.84 29.58 58.69
N LEU A 9 -6.80 29.82 59.50
CA LEU A 9 -5.46 29.28 59.25
C LEU A 9 -5.39 27.76 59.42
N GLU A 10 -6.08 27.20 60.42
CA GLU A 10 -6.17 25.74 60.64
C GLU A 10 -6.97 25.04 59.54
N TRP A 11 -8.10 25.61 59.10
CA TRP A 11 -8.84 25.08 57.95
C TRP A 11 -8.04 25.18 56.65
N ALA A 12 -7.25 26.25 56.47
CA ALA A 12 -6.38 26.39 55.30
C ALA A 12 -5.27 25.32 55.25
N LYS A 13 -4.68 24.96 56.40
CA LYS A 13 -3.66 23.89 56.49
C LYS A 13 -4.18 22.52 56.05
N VAL A 14 -5.48 22.26 56.20
CA VAL A 14 -6.12 20.99 55.80
C VAL A 14 -6.62 21.06 54.36
N LEU A 15 -7.25 22.18 53.97
CA LEU A 15 -7.89 22.30 52.65
C LEU A 15 -6.90 22.49 51.50
N ILE A 16 -5.80 23.22 51.71
CA ILE A 16 -4.77 23.45 50.68
C ILE A 16 -4.11 22.15 50.20
N PRO A 17 -3.62 21.24 51.07
CA PRO A 17 -3.05 19.96 50.62
C PRO A 17 -4.08 19.03 49.98
N ILE A 18 -5.34 19.04 50.43
CA ILE A 18 -6.42 18.26 49.80
C ILE A 18 -6.74 18.79 48.39
N ALA A 19 -6.89 20.11 48.25
CA ALA A 19 -7.16 20.75 46.97
C ALA A 19 -6.00 20.56 45.97
N THR A 20 -4.75 20.63 46.44
CA THR A 20 -3.57 20.36 45.60
C THR A 20 -3.45 18.88 45.21
N ALA A 21 -3.76 17.95 46.12
CA ALA A 21 -3.80 16.51 45.81
C ALA A 21 -4.88 16.17 44.77
N ILE A 22 -6.08 16.72 44.90
CA ILE A 22 -7.18 16.54 43.93
C ILE A 22 -6.79 17.16 42.58
N GLY A 23 -6.22 18.36 42.58
CA GLY A 23 -5.72 19.01 41.37
C GLY A 23 -4.67 18.17 40.64
N ALA A 24 -3.69 17.62 41.37
CA ALA A 24 -2.66 16.75 40.81
C ALA A 24 -3.22 15.44 40.25
N ALA A 25 -4.21 14.84 40.93
CA ALA A 25 -4.89 13.64 40.46
C ALA A 25 -5.66 13.87 39.14
N ILE A 26 -6.35 15.01 39.00
CA ILE A 26 -7.09 15.36 37.78
C ILE A 26 -6.12 15.61 36.61
N VAL A 27 -5.01 16.31 36.84
CA VAL A 27 -4.01 16.60 35.80
C VAL A 27 -3.30 15.33 35.34
N SER A 28 -2.89 14.47 36.28
CA SER A 28 -2.25 13.19 35.96
C SER A 28 -3.19 12.26 35.20
N TYR A 29 -4.46 12.13 35.62
CA TYR A 29 -5.47 11.35 34.88
C TYR A 29 -5.68 11.88 33.46
N ARG A 30 -5.87 13.20 33.28
CA ARG A 30 -6.00 13.81 31.94
C ARG A 30 -4.77 13.56 31.07
N SER A 31 -3.57 13.62 31.63
CA SER A 31 -2.34 13.34 30.90
C SER A 31 -2.21 11.86 30.50
N ALA A 32 -2.60 10.93 31.39
CA ALA A 32 -2.59 9.50 31.13
C ALA A 32 -3.61 9.12 30.05
N VAL A 33 -4.82 9.67 30.10
CA VAL A 33 -5.84 9.46 29.05
C VAL A 33 -5.37 10.01 27.70
N LYS A 34 -4.76 11.20 27.67
CA LYS A 34 -4.18 11.75 26.43
C LYS A 34 -3.06 10.86 25.87
N LYS A 35 -2.15 10.39 26.73
CA LYS A 35 -1.07 9.47 26.33
C LYS A 35 -1.62 8.15 25.81
N PHE A 36 -2.59 7.55 26.51
CA PHE A 36 -3.24 6.32 26.08
C PHE A 36 -3.93 6.48 24.73
N ALA A 37 -4.72 7.54 24.56
CA ALA A 37 -5.38 7.83 23.28
C ALA A 37 -4.39 8.10 22.12
N GLN A 38 -3.23 8.69 22.40
CA GLN A 38 -2.15 8.82 21.43
C GLN A 38 -1.54 7.46 21.08
N THR A 39 -1.20 6.65 22.09
CA THR A 39 -0.67 5.30 21.90
C THR A 39 -1.62 4.41 21.10
N THR A 40 -2.93 4.45 21.35
CA THR A 40 -3.91 3.68 20.57
C THR A 40 -3.97 4.14 19.11
N LYS A 41 -3.93 5.46 18.85
CA LYS A 41 -3.88 5.98 17.48
C LYS A 41 -2.60 5.57 16.75
N ASP A 42 -1.48 5.53 17.47
CA ASP A 42 -0.20 5.12 16.91
C ASP A 42 -0.16 3.61 16.66
N SER A 43 -0.77 2.79 17.54
CA SER A 43 -0.92 1.34 17.32
C SER A 43 -1.85 1.03 16.14
N ASP A 44 -2.98 1.73 16.02
CA ASP A 44 -3.93 1.51 14.93
C ASP A 44 -3.31 1.87 13.57
N LYS A 45 -2.56 2.97 13.52
CA LYS A 45 -1.77 3.35 12.34
C LYS A 45 -0.71 2.31 12.00
N SER A 46 0.01 1.80 13.00
CA SER A 46 1.03 0.77 12.80
C SER A 46 0.43 -0.53 12.25
N ILE A 47 -0.71 -0.98 12.78
CA ILE A 47 -1.45 -2.15 12.28
C ILE A 47 -1.89 -1.90 10.84
N PHE A 48 -2.48 -0.74 10.55
CA PHE A 48 -2.94 -0.41 9.21
C PHE A 48 -1.81 -0.39 8.17
N VAL A 49 -0.68 0.25 8.48
CA VAL A 49 0.49 0.29 7.58
C VAL A 49 1.07 -1.10 7.38
N THR A 50 1.12 -1.92 8.43
CA THR A 50 1.59 -3.32 8.35
C THR A 50 0.69 -4.14 7.42
N THR A 51 -0.63 -4.06 7.60
CA THR A 51 -1.62 -4.76 6.76
C THR A 51 -1.49 -4.33 5.30
N VAL A 52 -1.47 -3.02 5.00
CA VAL A 52 -1.35 -2.52 3.62
C VAL A 52 -0.01 -2.94 2.98
N THR A 53 1.07 -2.96 3.76
CA THR A 53 2.38 -3.43 3.29
C THR A 53 2.37 -4.92 2.97
N GLN A 54 1.68 -5.73 3.78
CA GLN A 54 1.53 -7.17 3.56
C GLN A 54 0.68 -7.47 2.32
N GLU A 55 -0.48 -6.82 2.19
CA GLU A 55 -1.32 -6.93 0.99
C GLU A 55 -0.56 -6.53 -0.28
N ARG A 56 0.27 -5.48 -0.21
CA ARG A 56 1.12 -5.07 -1.33
C ARG A 56 2.20 -6.11 -1.64
N ALA A 57 2.75 -6.81 -0.65
CA ALA A 57 3.70 -7.89 -0.87
C ALA A 57 3.05 -9.08 -1.57
N ILE A 58 1.84 -9.46 -1.17
CA ILE A 58 1.02 -10.49 -1.82
C ILE A 58 0.73 -10.08 -3.27
N TRP A 59 0.23 -8.86 -3.48
CA TRP A 59 -0.04 -8.31 -4.82
C TRP A 59 1.20 -8.37 -5.73
N ARG A 60 2.40 -8.05 -5.22
CA ARG A 60 3.65 -8.14 -5.99
C ARG A 60 4.01 -9.57 -6.37
N SER A 61 3.79 -10.54 -5.47
CA SER A 61 4.04 -11.96 -5.77
C SER A 61 3.11 -12.46 -6.86
N GLU A 62 1.82 -12.22 -6.69
CA GLU A 62 0.79 -12.64 -7.64
C GLU A 62 0.99 -11.97 -9.01
N LEU A 63 1.34 -10.69 -9.05
CA LEU A 63 1.64 -10.00 -10.32
C LEU A 63 2.82 -10.66 -11.05
N ARG A 64 3.90 -11.01 -10.32
CA ARG A 64 5.07 -11.68 -10.91
C ARG A 64 4.70 -13.04 -11.50
N GLU A 65 3.92 -13.84 -10.77
CA GLU A 65 3.45 -15.15 -11.22
C GLU A 65 2.55 -15.03 -12.45
N GLN A 66 1.62 -14.07 -12.46
CA GLN A 66 0.74 -13.84 -13.60
C GLN A 66 1.50 -13.34 -14.84
N ILE A 67 2.55 -12.51 -14.69
CA ILE A 67 3.41 -12.11 -15.80
C ILE A 67 4.11 -13.34 -16.40
N ALA A 68 4.66 -14.22 -15.55
CA ALA A 68 5.34 -15.43 -16.00
C ALA A 68 4.39 -16.38 -16.75
N LEU A 69 3.19 -16.59 -16.21
CA LEU A 69 2.16 -17.43 -16.83
C LEU A 69 1.67 -16.85 -18.16
N TYR A 70 1.35 -15.56 -18.19
CA TYR A 70 0.94 -14.87 -19.41
C TYR A 70 2.02 -14.91 -20.50
N THR A 71 3.29 -14.76 -20.10
CA THR A 71 4.44 -14.88 -21.01
C THR A 71 4.56 -16.29 -21.57
N LYS A 72 4.45 -17.33 -20.73
CA LYS A 72 4.43 -18.73 -21.17
C LYS A 72 3.33 -19.00 -22.19
N LEU A 73 2.11 -18.54 -21.93
CA LEU A 73 0.97 -18.71 -22.84
C LEU A 73 1.19 -17.98 -24.16
N ALA A 74 1.72 -16.75 -24.11
CA ALA A 74 2.06 -15.99 -25.31
C ALA A 74 3.13 -16.70 -26.16
N TYR A 75 4.12 -17.35 -25.54
CA TYR A 75 5.10 -18.16 -26.26
C TYR A 75 4.48 -19.33 -27.01
N GLY A 76 3.39 -19.94 -26.50
CA GLY A 76 2.67 -21.03 -27.18
C GLY A 76 2.18 -20.65 -28.59
N PHE A 77 1.94 -19.36 -28.85
CA PHE A 77 1.55 -18.87 -30.17
C PHE A 77 2.69 -18.90 -31.20
N LEU A 78 3.95 -18.99 -30.78
CA LEU A 78 5.08 -19.15 -31.71
C LEU A 78 5.12 -20.55 -32.32
N ASP A 79 4.64 -21.54 -31.56
CA ASP A 79 4.68 -22.97 -31.93
C ASP A 79 3.32 -23.47 -32.45
N GLY A 80 2.34 -22.57 -32.61
CA GLY A 80 0.98 -22.91 -33.07
C GLY A 80 0.09 -23.57 -32.01
N ALA A 81 0.54 -23.66 -30.76
CA ALA A 81 -0.20 -24.23 -29.62
C ALA A 81 -0.90 -23.15 -28.77
N GLY A 82 -1.03 -21.92 -29.28
CA GLY A 82 -1.58 -20.80 -28.54
C GLY A 82 -3.10 -20.89 -28.34
N ASP A 83 -3.55 -20.72 -27.11
CA ASP A 83 -4.98 -20.56 -26.77
C ASP A 83 -5.28 -19.09 -26.49
N ILE A 84 -6.09 -18.47 -27.37
CA ILE A 84 -6.46 -17.06 -27.24
C ILE A 84 -7.45 -16.82 -26.10
N SER A 85 -8.30 -17.79 -25.79
CA SER A 85 -9.26 -17.70 -24.68
C SER A 85 -8.51 -17.74 -23.35
N GLU A 86 -7.55 -18.66 -23.20
CA GLU A 86 -6.70 -18.72 -22.00
C GLU A 86 -5.82 -17.46 -21.87
N LEU A 87 -5.25 -16.98 -22.98
CA LEU A 87 -4.48 -15.73 -22.98
C LEU A 87 -5.37 -14.52 -22.60
N THR A 88 -6.63 -14.49 -23.04
CA THR A 88 -7.61 -13.44 -22.68
C THR A 88 -7.92 -13.43 -21.19
N TYR A 89 -8.07 -14.62 -20.60
CA TYR A 89 -8.28 -14.78 -19.16
C TYR A 89 -7.12 -14.15 -18.37
N HIS A 90 -5.87 -14.55 -18.68
CA HIS A 90 -4.70 -14.03 -17.97
C HIS A 90 -4.41 -12.55 -18.26
N LYS A 91 -4.70 -12.06 -19.47
CA LYS A 91 -4.70 -10.62 -19.77
C LYS A 91 -5.62 -9.87 -18.81
N THR A 92 -6.84 -10.37 -18.60
CA THR A 92 -7.80 -9.71 -17.71
C THR A 92 -7.28 -9.67 -16.28
N HIS A 93 -6.72 -10.77 -15.78
CA HIS A 93 -6.09 -10.83 -14.46
C HIS A 93 -4.96 -9.79 -14.29
N LEU A 94 -4.07 -9.65 -15.27
CA LEU A 94 -3.01 -8.64 -15.26
C LEU A 94 -3.59 -7.21 -15.25
N LEU A 95 -4.60 -6.95 -16.08
CA LEU A 95 -5.19 -5.63 -16.20
C LEU A 95 -6.04 -5.22 -14.98
N MET A 96 -6.56 -6.18 -14.21
CA MET A 96 -7.26 -5.91 -12.94
C MET A 96 -6.30 -5.54 -11.81
N ARG A 97 -4.99 -5.83 -11.95
CA ARG A 97 -3.98 -5.56 -10.92
C ARG A 97 -3.39 -4.16 -11.00
N ILE A 98 -3.54 -3.47 -12.14
CA ILE A 98 -3.07 -2.09 -12.32
C ILE A 98 -4.15 -1.07 -12.01
N ASN A 99 -3.73 0.18 -11.79
CA ASN A 99 -4.68 1.27 -11.60
C ASN A 99 -5.56 1.49 -12.86
N PRO A 100 -6.91 1.55 -12.75
CA PRO A 100 -7.78 1.74 -13.92
C PRO A 100 -7.54 3.07 -14.66
N LEU A 101 -7.04 4.10 -13.96
CA LEU A 101 -6.69 5.39 -14.57
C LEU A 101 -5.47 5.28 -15.50
N ALA A 102 -4.64 4.24 -15.33
CA ALA A 102 -3.47 3.99 -16.16
C ALA A 102 -3.80 3.49 -17.56
N ARG A 103 -5.08 3.25 -17.90
CA ARG A 103 -5.49 2.97 -19.29
C ARG A 103 -5.24 4.17 -20.21
N LYS A 104 -5.18 5.38 -19.65
CA LYS A 104 -4.79 6.60 -20.35
C LYS A 104 -3.39 7.04 -19.90
N PRO A 105 -2.58 7.61 -20.81
CA PRO A 105 -1.27 8.14 -20.43
C PRO A 105 -1.45 9.28 -19.43
N THR A 106 -0.88 9.13 -18.24
CA THR A 106 -0.86 10.15 -17.19
C THR A 106 0.51 10.13 -16.53
N SER A 107 1.04 11.31 -16.16
CA SER A 107 2.34 11.40 -15.49
C SER A 107 2.35 10.68 -14.13
N LYS A 108 1.20 10.66 -13.44
CA LYS A 108 1.05 10.00 -12.13
C LYS A 108 1.15 8.47 -12.20
N HIS A 109 0.70 7.88 -13.30
CA HIS A 109 0.60 6.43 -13.49
C HIS A 109 1.39 5.96 -14.71
N GLU A 110 2.55 6.57 -14.96
CA GLU A 110 3.35 6.29 -16.15
C GLU A 110 3.78 4.82 -16.24
N LYS A 111 4.21 4.23 -15.12
CA LYS A 111 4.65 2.83 -15.04
C LYS A 111 3.49 1.84 -15.21
N ASP A 112 2.37 2.08 -14.53
CA ASP A 112 1.14 1.32 -14.77
C ASP A 112 0.71 1.40 -16.24
N HIS A 113 0.81 2.58 -16.86
CA HIS A 113 0.45 2.78 -18.27
C HIS A 113 1.42 2.06 -19.22
N ALA A 114 2.72 2.08 -18.93
CA ALA A 114 3.72 1.33 -19.67
C ALA A 114 3.44 -0.17 -19.61
N PHE A 115 3.13 -0.69 -18.42
CA PHE A 115 2.74 -2.09 -18.23
C PHE A 115 1.45 -2.44 -18.99
N TYR A 116 0.41 -1.61 -18.87
CA TYR A 116 -0.84 -1.75 -19.64
C TYR A 116 -0.57 -1.89 -21.14
N ARG A 117 0.24 -0.98 -21.71
CA ARG A 117 0.58 -0.99 -23.13
C ARG A 117 1.34 -2.25 -23.52
N ALA A 118 2.25 -2.73 -22.67
CA ALA A 118 3.00 -3.95 -22.93
C ALA A 118 2.07 -5.18 -22.97
N VAL A 119 1.17 -5.34 -22.00
CA VAL A 119 0.17 -6.42 -21.97
C VAL A 119 -0.71 -6.39 -23.21
N VAL A 120 -1.28 -5.23 -23.56
CA VAL A 120 -2.14 -5.08 -24.73
C VAL A 120 -1.38 -5.34 -26.03
N SER A 121 -0.11 -4.90 -26.11
CA SER A 121 0.75 -5.14 -27.27
C SER A 121 0.99 -6.63 -27.50
N VAL A 122 1.33 -7.39 -26.45
CA VAL A 122 1.51 -8.85 -26.55
C VAL A 122 0.22 -9.50 -27.03
N TYR A 123 -0.91 -9.20 -26.39
CA TYR A 123 -2.21 -9.72 -26.79
C TYR A 123 -2.52 -9.47 -28.28
N SER A 124 -2.35 -8.22 -28.73
CA SER A 124 -2.64 -7.81 -30.10
C SER A 124 -1.76 -8.51 -31.15
N LEU A 125 -0.59 -9.02 -30.74
CA LEU A 125 0.30 -9.78 -31.61
C LEU A 125 -0.13 -11.24 -31.69
N CYS A 126 -0.57 -11.83 -30.58
CA CYS A 126 -1.07 -13.21 -30.52
C CYS A 126 -2.44 -13.38 -31.19
N GLU A 127 -3.27 -12.33 -31.23
CA GLU A 127 -4.57 -12.34 -31.90
C GLU A 127 -4.45 -12.37 -33.43
N LYS A 128 -3.27 -12.05 -33.99
CA LYS A 128 -3.08 -12.03 -35.44
C LYS A 128 -2.94 -13.44 -36.01
N PRO A 129 -3.47 -13.70 -37.22
CA PRO A 129 -3.38 -15.01 -37.88
C PRO A 129 -1.94 -15.49 -38.11
N GLN A 130 -0.99 -14.55 -38.20
CA GLN A 130 0.42 -14.82 -38.42
C GLN A 130 1.24 -14.03 -37.39
N VAL A 131 1.70 -14.73 -36.36
CA VAL A 131 2.45 -14.14 -35.26
C VAL A 131 3.90 -13.94 -35.68
N SER A 132 4.35 -12.69 -35.70
CA SER A 132 5.76 -12.38 -35.96
C SER A 132 6.61 -12.71 -34.74
N ASN A 133 7.45 -13.74 -34.86
CA ASN A 133 8.34 -14.21 -33.80
C ASN A 133 9.20 -13.07 -33.20
N VAL A 134 9.79 -12.26 -34.07
CA VAL A 134 10.64 -11.12 -33.65
C VAL A 134 9.82 -10.07 -32.89
N LYS A 135 8.65 -9.67 -33.41
CA LYS A 135 7.82 -8.65 -32.76
C LYS A 135 7.27 -9.15 -31.42
N LEU A 136 6.87 -10.41 -31.33
CA LEU A 136 6.35 -10.99 -30.10
C LEU A 136 7.44 -11.06 -29.02
N LYS A 137 8.65 -11.55 -29.34
CA LYS A 137 9.77 -11.56 -28.39
C LYS A 137 10.11 -10.15 -27.87
N VAL A 138 10.12 -9.15 -28.75
CA VAL A 138 10.33 -7.75 -28.33
C VAL A 138 9.21 -7.25 -27.41
N ALA A 139 7.95 -7.60 -27.69
CA ALA A 139 6.82 -7.22 -26.84
C ALA A 139 6.87 -7.91 -25.48
N LEU A 140 7.28 -9.18 -25.42
CA LEU A 140 7.45 -9.93 -24.16
C LEU A 140 8.59 -9.36 -23.30
N ASN A 141 9.73 -8.99 -23.91
CA ASN A 141 10.80 -8.31 -23.17
C ASN A 141 10.33 -6.97 -22.59
N LYS A 142 9.52 -6.20 -23.34
CA LYS A 142 8.93 -4.96 -22.83
C LYS A 142 7.93 -5.21 -21.69
N LEU A 143 7.16 -6.29 -21.76
CA LEU A 143 6.26 -6.70 -20.69
C LEU A 143 7.05 -7.03 -19.41
N GLU A 144 8.12 -7.81 -19.54
CA GLU A 144 9.00 -8.13 -18.42
C GLU A 144 9.60 -6.87 -17.81
N GLN A 145 10.20 -6.01 -18.63
CA GLN A 145 10.83 -4.78 -18.17
C GLN A 145 9.83 -3.85 -17.45
N SER A 146 8.67 -3.58 -18.07
CA SER A 146 7.64 -2.73 -17.45
C SER A 146 7.07 -3.35 -16.18
N GLY A 147 6.94 -4.68 -16.12
CA GLY A 147 6.54 -5.41 -14.93
C GLY A 147 7.56 -5.27 -13.79
N GLN A 148 8.85 -5.41 -14.08
CA GLN A 148 9.93 -5.21 -13.11
C GLN A 148 9.96 -3.77 -12.58
N GLU A 149 9.78 -2.78 -13.45
CA GLU A 149 9.76 -1.36 -13.06
C GLU A 149 8.58 -1.02 -12.14
N LEU A 150 7.41 -1.61 -12.38
CA LEU A 150 6.20 -1.49 -11.55
C LEU A 150 6.38 -2.20 -10.20
N LEU A 151 6.88 -3.43 -10.20
CA LEU A 151 7.19 -4.17 -8.97
C LEU A 151 8.21 -3.43 -8.09
N ASN A 152 9.24 -2.84 -8.70
CA ASN A 152 10.25 -2.06 -7.99
C ASN A 152 9.67 -0.74 -7.43
N GLN A 153 8.76 -0.08 -8.14
CA GLN A 153 8.04 1.09 -7.62
C GLN A 153 7.28 0.74 -6.34
N GLU A 154 6.48 -0.33 -6.39
CA GLU A 154 5.68 -0.75 -5.24
C GLU A 154 6.55 -1.30 -4.10
N TRP A 155 7.70 -1.91 -4.40
CA TRP A 155 8.69 -2.27 -3.40
C TRP A 155 9.24 -1.05 -2.66
N LYS A 156 9.67 -0.02 -3.40
CA LYS A 156 10.18 1.23 -2.82
C LYS A 156 9.14 1.93 -1.96
N LYS A 157 7.87 1.93 -2.37
CA LYS A 157 6.76 2.45 -1.55
C LYS A 157 6.63 1.67 -0.24
N SER A 158 6.49 0.34 -0.30
CA SER A 158 6.41 -0.49 0.92
C SER A 158 7.60 -0.26 1.85
N LYS A 159 8.82 -0.13 1.31
CA LYS A 159 10.01 0.13 2.12
C LYS A 159 9.90 1.47 2.84
N ASN A 160 9.53 2.54 2.12
CA ASN A 160 9.36 3.85 2.70
C ASN A 160 8.25 3.89 3.76
N GLU A 161 7.14 3.21 3.52
CA GLU A 161 6.02 3.11 4.48
C GLU A 161 6.42 2.34 5.74
N ALA A 162 7.19 1.25 5.59
CA ALA A 162 7.72 0.48 6.72
C ALA A 162 8.74 1.28 7.55
N GLU A 163 9.57 2.10 6.90
CA GLU A 163 10.55 2.98 7.58
C GLU A 163 9.89 4.17 8.29
N THR A 164 8.84 4.75 7.70
CA THR A 164 8.19 5.98 8.20
C THR A 164 6.97 5.73 9.06
N GLY A 165 6.37 4.53 9.01
CA GLY A 165 5.08 4.24 9.63
C GLY A 165 3.91 5.05 9.03
N CYS A 166 4.07 5.62 7.84
CA CYS A 166 3.09 6.43 7.14
C CYS A 166 2.86 5.91 5.72
N LEU A 167 1.62 5.86 5.25
CA LEU A 167 1.32 5.48 3.87
C LEU A 167 1.75 6.57 2.88
N SER A 168 2.19 6.15 1.68
CA SER A 168 2.70 7.03 0.62
C SER A 168 2.04 6.80 -0.74
#